data_AF-A0A1S3YWK6-F1
#
_entry.id   AF-A0A1S3YWK6-F1
#
_cell.length_a   1.000
_cell.length_b   1.000
_cell.length_c   1.000
_cell.angle_alpha   90.00
_cell.angle_beta   90.00
_cell.angle_gamma   90.00
#
_symmetry.space_group_name_H-M   'P 1'
#
loop_
_entity.id
_entity.type
_entity.pdbx_description
1 polymer ?
#
loop_
_entity_poly.entity_id
_entity_poly.type
_entity_poly.pdbx_seq_one_letter_code
_entity_poly.pdbx_strand_id
1 'polypeptide(L)'
;MLHTKKIMAALSDEEIAGIKNLINSAILDSEVKGGLRWPIGKDSSGGRYAVIGVWHTTAKSYGNPSIRFKLRHADRFDFGSSTGEVSRETSLKMPGIVSQLRKQTIDENLVLKMLEDNLKLIWDHCLSDGSSS
;
A
#
# COMPACT_ATOMS: atom_id res chain seq x y z
N MET A 1 26.23 -2.60 -1.59
CA MET A 1 25.82 -1.89 -0.37
C MET A 1 25.45 -2.94 0.68
N LEU A 2 26.14 -2.99 1.82
CA LEU A 2 25.92 -4.01 2.85
C LEU A 2 24.72 -3.58 3.71
N HIS A 3 23.58 -4.28 3.63
CA HIS A 3 22.39 -3.95 4.43
C HIS A 3 22.35 -4.82 5.69
N THR A 4 22.76 -4.26 6.83
CA THR A 4 22.67 -4.96 8.12
C THR A 4 21.31 -4.62 8.75
N LYS A 5 20.44 -5.62 8.92
CA LYS A 5 19.24 -5.46 9.76
C LYS A 5 19.69 -5.37 11.21
N LYS A 6 19.76 -4.15 11.76
CA LYS A 6 20.07 -3.92 13.17
C LYS A 6 18.89 -4.42 14.02
N ILE A 7 19.20 -5.09 15.12
CA ILE A 7 18.21 -5.47 16.14
C ILE A 7 17.53 -4.19 16.62
N MET A 8 16.19 -4.16 16.60
CA MET A 8 15.40 -3.02 17.09
C MET A 8 15.60 -2.90 18.60
N ALA A 9 16.54 -2.06 19.02
CA ALA A 9 16.53 -1.51 20.37
C ALA A 9 15.33 -0.55 20.50
N ALA A 10 14.84 -0.36 21.73
CA ALA A 10 13.84 0.67 21.99
C ALA A 10 14.40 2.05 21.57
N LEU A 11 13.58 2.84 20.87
CA LEU A 11 13.94 4.20 20.48
C LEU A 11 14.03 5.09 21.73
N SER A 12 15.06 5.94 21.81
CA SER A 12 15.13 6.96 22.86
C SER A 12 14.12 8.09 22.61
N ASP A 13 13.81 8.87 23.65
CA ASP A 13 12.90 10.02 23.51
C ASP A 13 13.43 11.05 22.52
N GLU A 14 14.75 11.24 22.43
CA GLU A 14 15.40 12.10 21.45
C GLU A 14 15.23 11.57 20.03
N GLU A 15 15.31 10.25 19.82
CA GLU A 15 15.07 9.63 18.52
C GLU A 15 13.62 9.80 18.09
N ILE A 16 12.68 9.59 19.02
CA ILE A 16 11.25 9.81 18.78
C ILE A 16 10.98 11.28 18.42
N ALA A 17 11.55 12.22 19.17
CA ALA A 17 11.42 13.66 18.88
C ALA A 17 12.04 14.00 17.52
N GLY A 18 13.19 13.43 17.20
CA GLY A 18 13.87 13.59 15.92
C GLY A 18 13.04 13.10 14.74
N ILE A 19 12.38 11.93 14.86
CA ILE A 19 11.48 11.37 13.84
C ILE A 19 10.22 12.23 13.70
N LYS A 20 9.64 12.71 14.81
CA LYS A 20 8.49 13.63 14.75
C LYS A 20 8.82 14.92 14.03
N ASN A 21 9.98 15.53 14.34
CA ASN A 21 10.44 16.74 13.66
C ASN A 21 10.69 16.49 12.16
N LEU A 22 11.26 15.33 11.81
CA LEU A 22 11.43 14.91 10.43
C LEU A 22 10.07 14.87 9.71
N ILE A 23 9.08 14.17 10.26
CA ILE A 23 7.72 14.10 9.69
C ILE A 23 7.08 15.49 9.57
N ASN A 24 7.18 16.31 10.62
CA ASN A 24 6.57 17.65 10.65
C ASN A 24 7.22 18.65 9.69
N SER A 25 8.45 18.39 9.23
CA SER A 25 9.14 19.24 8.26
C SER A 25 8.80 18.92 6.80
N ALA A 26 7.97 17.91 6.56
CA ALA A 26 7.48 17.57 5.23
C ALA A 26 6.60 18.71 4.68
N ILE A 27 6.76 19.00 3.39
CA ILE A 27 5.99 20.00 2.65
C ILE A 27 5.16 19.26 1.61
N LEU A 28 3.85 19.55 1.58
CA LEU A 28 2.96 19.11 0.50
C LEU A 28 3.35 19.81 -0.79
N ASP A 29 3.58 19.02 -1.84
CA ASP A 29 3.98 19.52 -3.14
C ASP A 29 3.38 18.63 -4.22
N SER A 30 2.43 19.17 -4.99
CA SER A 30 1.73 18.42 -6.06
C SER A 30 2.61 18.13 -7.27
N GLU A 31 3.73 18.82 -7.41
CA GLU A 31 4.61 18.72 -8.58
C GLU A 31 5.63 17.59 -8.43
N VAL A 32 5.74 16.99 -7.25
CA VAL A 32 6.65 15.87 -6.98
C VAL A 32 5.88 14.56 -6.79
N LYS A 33 6.47 13.47 -7.27
CA LYS A 33 5.92 12.14 -7.08
C LYS A 33 5.85 11.80 -5.58
N GLY A 34 4.71 11.23 -5.17
CA GLY A 34 4.39 10.95 -3.77
C GLY A 34 3.91 12.17 -2.98
N GLY A 35 3.81 13.35 -3.60
CA GLY A 35 3.12 14.53 -3.06
C GLY A 35 3.81 15.22 -1.87
N LEU A 36 5.01 14.78 -1.51
CA LEU A 36 5.75 15.26 -0.35
C LEU A 36 7.22 15.47 -0.69
N ARG A 37 7.77 16.58 -0.21
CA ARG A 37 9.21 16.83 -0.21
C ARG A 37 9.68 17.41 1.11
N TRP A 38 10.98 17.38 1.30
CA TRP A 38 11.64 18.03 2.43
C TRP A 38 12.49 19.21 1.94
N PRO A 39 12.65 20.26 2.75
CA PRO A 39 13.72 21.23 2.52
C PRO A 39 15.09 20.53 2.47
N ILE A 40 16.03 21.13 1.75
CA ILE A 40 17.39 20.59 1.62
C ILE A 40 17.99 20.34 3.02
N GLY A 41 18.43 19.10 3.27
CA GLY A 41 19.04 18.68 4.53
C GLY A 41 18.04 18.48 5.69
N LYS A 42 16.73 18.49 5.42
CA LYS A 42 15.68 18.21 6.42
C LYS A 42 15.05 16.83 6.26
N ASP A 43 15.51 16.03 5.31
CA ASP A 43 15.08 14.65 5.03
C ASP A 43 15.75 13.59 5.92
N SER A 44 16.52 14.01 6.93
CA SER A 44 17.17 13.14 7.89
C SER A 44 17.18 13.70 9.31
N SER A 45 17.41 12.83 10.30
CA SER A 45 17.41 13.17 11.72
C SER A 45 18.46 12.36 12.48
N GLY A 46 19.28 13.08 13.27
CA GLY A 46 20.25 12.49 14.20
C GLY A 46 21.31 11.58 13.57
N GLY A 47 21.57 11.69 12.26
CA GLY A 47 22.51 10.85 11.51
C GLY A 47 22.14 9.36 11.44
N ARG A 48 20.97 8.98 11.96
CA ARG A 48 20.51 7.60 12.10
C ARG A 48 19.26 7.30 11.28
N TYR A 49 18.43 8.31 11.04
CA TYR A 49 17.16 8.17 10.35
C TYR A 49 17.13 9.08 9.13
N ALA A 50 16.66 8.57 8.01
CA ALA A 50 16.45 9.32 6.78
C ALA A 50 15.16 8.85 6.11
N VAL A 51 14.52 9.74 5.35
CA VAL A 51 13.38 9.37 4.51
C VAL A 51 13.90 8.58 3.32
N ILE A 52 13.50 7.31 3.21
CA ILE A 52 13.92 6.43 2.11
C ILE A 52 12.90 6.42 0.96
N GLY A 53 11.68 6.89 1.19
CA GLY A 53 10.71 7.17 0.13
C GLY A 53 9.38 7.71 0.67
N VAL A 54 8.52 8.14 -0.25
CA VAL A 54 7.18 8.65 0.02
C VAL A 54 6.14 7.93 -0.83
N TRP A 55 4.97 7.72 -0.24
CA TRP A 55 3.85 7.03 -0.86
C TRP A 55 2.57 7.79 -0.58
N HIS A 56 2.02 8.47 -1.60
CA HIS A 56 0.65 8.95 -1.56
C HIS A 56 -0.24 7.92 -2.23
N THR A 57 -1.07 7.24 -1.43
CA THR A 57 -1.91 6.17 -1.98
C THR A 57 -3.36 6.29 -1.55
N THR A 58 -4.24 6.31 -2.55
CA THR A 58 -5.69 6.25 -2.38
C THR A 58 -6.16 4.84 -2.72
N ALA A 59 -7.16 4.32 -2.00
CA ALA A 59 -7.67 3.00 -2.29
C ALA A 59 -9.17 2.88 -2.02
N LYS A 60 -9.89 2.22 -2.93
CA LYS A 60 -11.24 1.71 -2.71
C LYS A 60 -11.14 0.24 -2.35
N SER A 61 -11.81 -0.17 -1.27
CA SER A 61 -11.83 -1.56 -0.82
C SER A 61 -13.26 -2.07 -0.81
N TYR A 62 -13.46 -3.22 -1.43
CA TYR A 62 -14.73 -3.91 -1.55
C TYR A 62 -14.56 -5.29 -0.93
N GLY A 63 -15.52 -5.73 -0.14
CA GLY A 63 -15.38 -7.03 0.46
C GLY A 63 -16.54 -7.43 1.34
N ASN A 64 -16.57 -8.72 1.58
CA ASN A 64 -17.45 -9.40 2.50
C ASN A 64 -16.65 -10.57 3.11
N PRO A 65 -17.24 -11.46 3.93
CA PRO A 65 -16.48 -12.56 4.53
C PRO A 65 -15.78 -13.51 3.55
N SER A 66 -16.23 -13.62 2.28
CA SER A 66 -15.68 -14.54 1.28
C SER A 66 -14.65 -13.91 0.34
N ILE A 67 -14.63 -12.58 0.19
CA ILE A 67 -13.74 -11.83 -0.72
C ILE A 67 -13.25 -10.51 -0.12
N ARG A 68 -12.01 -10.15 -0.46
CA ARG A 68 -11.44 -8.81 -0.27
C ARG A 68 -10.79 -8.36 -1.56
N PHE A 69 -11.38 -7.36 -2.18
CA PHE A 69 -10.93 -6.72 -3.41
C PHE A 69 -10.53 -5.28 -3.13
N LYS A 70 -9.34 -4.86 -3.58
CA LYS A 70 -8.82 -3.51 -3.34
C LYS A 70 -8.25 -2.95 -4.63
N LEU A 71 -8.77 -1.81 -5.04
CA LEU A 71 -8.22 -0.97 -6.10
C LEU A 71 -7.45 0.17 -5.45
N ARG A 72 -6.19 0.36 -5.83
CA ARG A 72 -5.31 1.38 -5.26
C ARG A 72 -4.66 2.20 -6.38
N HIS A 73 -4.69 3.52 -6.24
CA HIS A 73 -3.79 4.39 -6.96
C HIS A 73 -2.62 4.73 -6.04
N ALA A 74 -1.41 4.52 -6.50
CA ALA A 74 -0.23 4.78 -5.69
C ALA A 74 0.78 5.60 -6.48
N ASP A 75 1.01 6.81 -5.97
CA ASP A 75 2.06 7.72 -6.42
C ASP A 75 3.19 7.69 -5.39
N ARG A 76 4.41 7.44 -5.88
CA ARG A 76 5.54 7.03 -5.06
C ARG A 76 6.82 7.65 -5.54
N PHE A 77 7.71 7.92 -4.60
CA PHE A 77 9.09 8.26 -4.88
C PHE A 77 10.02 7.53 -3.92
N ASP A 78 11.00 6.82 -4.47
CA ASP A 78 12.06 6.14 -3.73
C ASP A 78 13.33 7.00 -3.78
N PHE A 79 13.81 7.45 -2.63
CA PHE A 79 15.03 8.27 -2.54
C PHE A 79 16.31 7.44 -2.71
N GLY A 80 16.26 6.14 -2.41
CA GLY A 80 17.40 5.23 -2.54
C GLY A 80 17.76 4.96 -4.00
N SER A 81 16.76 4.76 -4.86
CA SER A 81 16.96 4.62 -6.31
C SER A 81 16.78 5.92 -7.09
N SER A 82 16.30 7.00 -6.44
CA SER A 82 15.92 8.26 -7.09
C SER A 82 14.89 8.06 -8.22
N THR A 83 14.01 7.07 -8.07
CA THR A 83 12.96 6.76 -9.04
C THR A 83 11.60 6.98 -8.43
N GLY A 84 10.71 7.61 -9.18
CA GLY A 84 9.30 7.66 -8.81
C GLY A 84 8.41 6.92 -9.80
N GLU A 85 7.30 6.39 -9.29
CA GLU A 85 6.36 5.54 -10.00
C GLU A 85 4.93 5.94 -9.65
N VAL A 86 4.08 6.03 -10.66
CA VAL A 86 2.63 6.12 -10.48
C VAL A 86 2.02 4.82 -11.01
N SER A 87 1.33 4.11 -10.13
CA SER A 87 0.78 2.78 -10.42
C SER A 87 -0.69 2.70 -10.06
N ARG A 88 -1.46 1.97 -10.89
CA ARG A 88 -2.79 1.48 -10.54
C ARG A 88 -2.65 0.02 -10.17
N GLU A 89 -2.92 -0.30 -8.92
CA GLU A 89 -2.72 -1.62 -8.35
C GLU A 89 -4.05 -2.26 -7.98
N THR A 90 -4.11 -3.58 -8.16
CA THR A 90 -5.25 -4.39 -7.78
C THR A 90 -4.81 -5.49 -6.83
N SER A 91 -5.51 -5.67 -5.72
CA SER A 91 -5.30 -6.78 -4.79
C SER A 91 -6.59 -7.54 -4.58
N LEU A 92 -6.52 -8.86 -4.74
CA LEU A 92 -7.64 -9.76 -4.64
C LEU A 92 -7.29 -10.89 -3.68
N LYS A 93 -8.13 -11.09 -2.66
CA LYS A 93 -8.06 -12.23 -1.75
C LYS A 93 -9.44 -12.89 -1.73
N MET A 94 -9.46 -14.21 -1.90
CA MET A 94 -10.70 -15.00 -1.88
C MET A 94 -10.69 -16.01 -0.71
N PRO A 95 -10.69 -15.55 0.55
CA PRO A 95 -10.61 -16.43 1.71
C PRO A 95 -11.75 -17.45 1.77
N GLY A 96 -12.93 -17.10 1.24
CA GLY A 96 -14.06 -18.03 1.17
C GLY A 96 -13.75 -19.24 0.29
N ILE A 97 -13.22 -19.03 -0.92
CA ILE A 97 -12.83 -20.13 -1.82
C ILE A 97 -11.70 -20.95 -1.20
N VAL A 98 -10.67 -20.28 -0.65
CA VAL A 98 -9.56 -20.96 0.02
C VAL A 98 -10.06 -21.84 1.18
N SER A 99 -11.06 -21.38 1.93
CA SER A 99 -11.67 -22.16 3.02
C SER A 99 -12.38 -23.41 2.50
N GLN A 100 -13.15 -23.29 1.40
CA GLN A 100 -13.82 -24.46 0.79
C GLN A 100 -12.83 -25.49 0.25
N LEU A 101 -11.77 -25.02 -0.44
CA LEU A 101 -10.74 -25.90 -1.00
C LEU A 101 -9.92 -26.65 0.06
N ARG A 102 -9.94 -26.18 1.32
CA ARG A 102 -9.27 -26.84 2.45
C ARG A 102 -10.12 -27.90 3.15
N LYS A 103 -11.38 -28.06 2.77
CA LYS A 103 -12.26 -29.10 3.35
C LYS A 103 -11.88 -30.47 2.79
N GLN A 104 -12.13 -31.52 3.58
CA GLN A 104 -11.92 -32.91 3.14
C GLN A 104 -12.78 -33.29 1.94
N THR A 105 -14.00 -32.75 1.87
CA THR A 105 -14.90 -32.89 0.73
C THR A 105 -15.15 -31.52 0.13
N ILE A 106 -14.81 -31.35 -1.15
CA ILE A 106 -15.00 -30.11 -1.90
C ILE A 106 -16.42 -30.11 -2.47
N ASP A 107 -17.17 -29.05 -2.20
CA ASP A 107 -18.41 -28.75 -2.92
C ASP A 107 -18.05 -27.89 -4.14
N GLU A 108 -17.86 -28.55 -5.28
CA GLU A 108 -17.44 -27.91 -6.53
C GLU A 108 -18.45 -26.86 -7.01
N ASN A 109 -19.75 -27.15 -6.87
CA ASN A 109 -20.82 -26.22 -7.26
C ASN A 109 -20.80 -24.95 -6.39
N LEU A 110 -20.55 -25.09 -5.08
CA LEU A 110 -20.40 -23.95 -4.19
C LEU A 110 -19.16 -23.13 -4.55
N VAL A 111 -18.02 -23.78 -4.83
CA VAL A 111 -16.78 -23.09 -5.21
C VAL A 111 -16.94 -22.32 -6.53
N LEU A 112 -17.58 -22.94 -7.54
CA LEU A 112 -17.88 -22.29 -8.81
C LEU A 112 -18.78 -21.07 -8.62
N LYS A 113 -19.86 -21.21 -7.84
CA LYS A 113 -20.74 -20.08 -7.52
C LYS A 113 -20.01 -18.94 -6.81
N MET A 114 -19.14 -19.26 -5.84
CA MET A 114 -18.33 -18.25 -5.16
C MET A 114 -17.35 -17.55 -6.12
N LEU A 115 -16.82 -18.27 -7.11
CA LEU A 115 -15.96 -17.69 -8.13
C LEU A 115 -16.75 -16.74 -9.05
N GLU A 116 -17.94 -17.15 -9.49
CA GLU A 116 -18.84 -16.31 -10.29
C GLU A 116 -19.22 -15.02 -9.56
N ASP A 117 -19.63 -15.11 -8.28
CA ASP A 117 -19.95 -13.96 -7.44
C ASP A 117 -18.75 -13.00 -7.29
N ASN A 118 -17.55 -13.56 -7.11
CA ASN A 118 -16.31 -12.79 -7.01
C ASN A 118 -15.96 -12.10 -8.33
N LEU A 119 -16.11 -12.77 -9.47
CA LEU A 119 -15.88 -12.19 -10.80
C LEU A 119 -16.87 -11.08 -11.11
N LYS A 120 -18.15 -11.26 -10.73
CA LYS A 120 -19.17 -10.23 -10.87
C LYS A 120 -18.82 -8.98 -10.06
N LEU A 121 -18.38 -9.13 -8.82
CA LEU A 121 -17.95 -8.00 -7.99
C LEU A 121 -16.75 -7.25 -8.61
N ILE A 122 -15.79 -7.97 -9.19
CA ILE A 122 -14.66 -7.36 -9.90
C ILE A 122 -15.16 -6.61 -11.14
N TRP A 123 -16.04 -7.22 -11.93
CA TRP A 123 -16.62 -6.62 -13.12
C TRP A 123 -17.34 -5.30 -12.78
N ASP A 124 -18.23 -5.34 -11.78
CA ASP A 124 -19.06 -4.21 -11.37
C ASP A 124 -18.20 -3.02 -10.92
N HIS A 125 -17.07 -3.26 -10.25
CA HIS A 125 -16.21 -2.19 -9.72
C HIS A 125 -15.07 -1.75 -10.65
N CYS A 126 -14.65 -2.58 -11.61
CA CYS A 126 -13.56 -2.24 -12.53
C CYS A 126 -14.04 -1.63 -13.84
N LEU A 127 -15.21 -2.04 -14.33
CA LEU A 127 -15.66 -1.71 -15.70
C LEU A 127 -16.84 -0.74 -15.74
N SER A 128 -17.58 -0.60 -14.63
CA SER A 128 -18.67 0.38 -14.53
C SER A 128 -18.20 1.78 -14.13
N ASP A 129 -16.92 1.96 -13.75
CA ASP A 129 -16.31 3.25 -13.36
C ASP A 129 -15.73 4.03 -14.58
N GLY A 130 -16.08 3.64 -15.81
CA GLY A 130 -15.65 4.28 -17.06
C GLY A 130 -16.23 5.68 -17.32
N SER A 131 -16.96 6.26 -16.37
CA SER A 131 -17.69 7.54 -16.51
C SER A 131 -17.00 8.73 -15.85
N SER A 132 -15.74 8.62 -15.44
CA SER A 132 -15.03 9.71 -14.76
C SER A 132 -13.62 9.86 -15.33
N SER A 133 -13.55 10.47 -16.50
CA SER A 133 -12.35 11.14 -17.04
C SER A 133 -12.64 12.63 -17.11
#